data_AF-A0A7S0ERP6-F1
#
_entry.id   AF-A0A7S0ERP6-F1
#
_cell.length_a   1.000
_cell.length_b   1.000
_cell.length_c   1.000
_cell.angle_alpha   90.00
_cell.angle_beta   90.00
_cell.angle_gamma   90.00
#
_symmetry.space_group_name_H-M   'P 1'
#
loop_
_entity.id
_entity.type
_entity.pdbx_description
1 polymer ?
#
loop_
_entity_poly.entity_id
_entity_poly.type
_entity_poly.pdbx_seq_one_letter_code
_entity_poly.pdbx_strand_id
1 'polypeptide(L)'
;GSFNMVLKMKGNPEDILNRLRQSGLMKDSVVDTLIIDSDKERLQQGTVTLEGRNRLRDRSYFGSSLWDLIVRRSSVLTTLMILQSMSSVVLSHYEQLIQENVFLALFLTMLIGTGGNAGNQSSSLVIRGMSTGEINTKNMLKVFFREMLASSAIGLVLAVAAFVRVMITHGSNITAAFIVSAATFMTIVGAIAGGTVVPLALERAGLDPCHISSPMLATLTDIM
;
A
#
# COMPACT_ATOMS: atom_id res chain seq x y z
N GLY A 1 -0.21 -37.64 17.38
CA GLY A 1 -0.43 -37.01 18.69
C GLY A 1 -0.29 -35.51 18.70
N SER A 2 -0.74 -34.78 17.66
CA SER A 2 -0.70 -33.29 17.67
C SER A 2 -2.04 -32.64 17.30
N PHE A 3 -3.09 -33.45 17.02
CA PHE A 3 -4.42 -32.95 16.68
C PHE A 3 -5.41 -33.03 17.87
N ASN A 4 -5.14 -33.92 18.84
CA ASN A 4 -5.96 -34.09 20.04
C ASN A 4 -5.69 -33.07 21.16
N MET A 5 -4.73 -32.16 20.98
CA MET A 5 -4.43 -31.10 21.95
C MET A 5 -5.30 -29.85 21.75
N VAL A 6 -5.82 -29.63 20.54
CA VAL A 6 -6.63 -28.45 20.18
C VAL A 6 -8.07 -28.58 20.68
N LEU A 7 -8.58 -29.81 20.84
CA LEU A 7 -9.98 -30.06 21.20
C LEU A 7 -10.26 -30.15 22.71
N LYS A 8 -9.28 -29.91 23.58
CA LYS A 8 -9.44 -30.01 25.05
C LYS A 8 -9.27 -28.69 25.82
N MET A 9 -9.41 -27.54 25.16
CA MET A 9 -9.29 -26.23 25.82
C MET A 9 -10.66 -25.55 25.97
N LYS A 10 -11.42 -26.04 26.95
CA LYS A 10 -12.42 -25.24 27.66
C LYS A 10 -11.63 -24.23 28.51
N GLY A 11 -11.26 -23.10 27.92
CA GLY A 11 -10.47 -22.06 28.55
C GLY A 11 -11.00 -20.71 28.12
N ASN A 12 -11.23 -19.84 29.10
CA ASN A 12 -11.75 -18.48 28.94
C ASN A 12 -11.02 -17.76 27.76
N PRO A 13 -11.73 -17.13 26.80
CA PRO A 13 -11.11 -16.49 25.63
C PRO A 13 -9.98 -15.50 25.98
N GLU A 14 -10.03 -14.88 27.15
CA GLU A 14 -8.97 -14.01 27.65
C GLU A 14 -7.65 -14.74 27.99
N ASP A 15 -7.73 -16.02 28.37
CA ASP A 15 -6.55 -16.82 28.74
C ASP A 15 -5.82 -17.33 27.47
N ILE A 16 -6.55 -17.53 26.38
CA ILE A 16 -5.99 -17.80 25.04
C ILE A 16 -5.32 -16.53 24.50
N LEU A 17 -5.97 -15.37 24.63
CA LEU A 17 -5.42 -14.08 24.22
C LEU A 17 -4.17 -13.69 25.02
N ASN A 18 -4.15 -13.93 26.33
CA ASN A 18 -2.99 -13.65 27.17
C ASN A 18 -1.82 -14.60 26.90
N ARG A 19 -2.07 -15.87 26.60
CA ARG A 19 -1.01 -16.83 26.21
C ARG A 19 -0.47 -16.56 24.81
N LEU A 20 -1.31 -16.12 23.86
CA LEU A 20 -0.85 -15.64 22.55
C LEU A 20 0.01 -14.36 22.67
N ARG A 21 -0.35 -13.45 23.59
CA ARG A 21 0.42 -12.24 23.92
C ARG A 21 1.76 -12.54 24.61
N GLN A 22 1.84 -13.59 25.42
CA GLN A 22 3.07 -14.06 26.08
C GLN A 22 3.96 -14.93 25.18
N SER A 23 3.40 -15.59 24.16
CA SER A 23 4.14 -16.49 23.27
C SER A 23 5.09 -15.78 22.28
N GLY A 24 5.13 -14.45 22.25
CA GLY A 24 6.03 -13.68 21.38
C GLY A 24 5.74 -13.78 19.87
N LEU A 25 4.74 -14.57 19.46
CA LEU A 25 4.40 -14.85 18.06
C LEU A 25 3.48 -13.78 17.41
N MET A 26 2.78 -12.98 18.21
CA MET A 26 1.83 -11.96 17.72
C MET A 26 2.27 -10.52 17.99
N LYS A 27 3.21 -10.30 18.91
CA LYS A 27 3.87 -9.00 18.96
C LYS A 27 4.83 -8.98 17.79
N ASP A 28 4.60 -8.07 16.87
CA ASP A 28 5.72 -7.36 16.28
C ASP A 28 6.47 -8.08 15.12
N SER A 29 5.75 -8.49 14.06
CA SER A 29 6.39 -8.72 12.76
C SER A 29 5.92 -7.77 11.67
N VAL A 30 4.61 -7.61 11.45
CA VAL A 30 4.10 -6.59 10.52
C VAL A 30 4.21 -5.20 11.14
N VAL A 31 3.62 -5.02 12.34
CA VAL A 31 3.62 -3.75 13.06
C VAL A 31 5.03 -3.31 13.43
N ASP A 32 5.91 -4.24 13.84
CA ASP A 32 7.32 -3.91 14.16
C ASP A 32 8.14 -3.59 12.93
N THR A 33 7.94 -4.29 11.81
CA THR A 33 8.64 -3.93 10.56
C THR A 33 8.18 -2.56 10.06
N LEU A 34 6.89 -2.26 10.18
CA LEU A 34 6.30 -0.95 9.88
C LEU A 34 6.79 0.16 10.83
N ILE A 35 7.00 -0.15 12.12
CA ILE A 35 7.56 0.77 13.12
C ILE A 35 9.08 0.94 12.97
N ILE A 36 9.81 -0.01 12.38
CA ILE A 36 11.27 0.08 12.27
C ILE A 36 11.73 0.90 11.05
N ASP A 37 10.98 0.87 9.94
CA ASP A 37 11.29 1.78 8.82
C ASP A 37 11.13 3.25 9.22
N SER A 38 10.21 3.55 10.14
CA SER A 38 10.03 4.91 10.66
C SER A 38 11.15 5.37 11.57
N ASP A 39 11.66 4.49 12.43
CA ASP A 39 12.79 4.80 13.30
C ASP A 39 14.09 5.07 12.49
N LYS A 40 14.27 4.46 11.31
CA LYS A 40 15.38 4.76 10.39
C LYS A 40 15.27 6.14 9.75
N GLU A 41 14.07 6.56 9.34
CA GLU A 41 13.85 7.91 8.81
C GLU A 41 14.03 8.97 9.92
N ARG A 42 13.58 8.68 11.14
CA ARG A 42 13.78 9.55 12.31
C ARG A 42 15.25 9.68 12.74
N LEU A 43 16.10 8.68 12.47
CA LEU A 43 17.56 8.80 12.66
C LEU A 43 18.17 9.83 11.70
N GLN A 44 17.68 9.92 10.46
CA GLN A 44 18.11 10.97 9.52
C GLN A 44 17.68 12.36 9.97
N GLN A 45 16.62 12.44 10.78
CA GLN A 45 16.06 13.69 11.34
C GLN A 45 16.51 14.00 12.78
N GLY A 46 17.35 13.15 13.38
CA GLY A 46 17.99 13.39 14.68
C GLY A 46 17.08 13.27 15.92
N THR A 47 15.88 12.68 15.80
CA THR A 47 14.86 12.69 16.88
C THR A 47 14.64 11.34 17.58
N VAL A 48 15.66 10.48 17.64
CA VAL A 48 15.51 9.10 18.18
C VAL A 48 16.06 8.99 19.61
N THR A 49 15.28 8.38 20.51
CA THR A 49 15.70 8.05 21.88
C THR A 49 16.87 7.05 21.87
N LEU A 50 17.68 7.01 22.94
CA LEU A 50 18.81 6.08 23.04
C LEU A 50 18.39 4.60 22.92
N GLU A 51 17.19 4.26 23.38
CA GLU A 51 16.60 2.94 23.19
C GLU A 51 16.24 2.65 21.73
N GLY A 52 15.66 3.61 21.00
CA GLY A 52 15.37 3.46 19.56
C GLY A 52 16.64 3.31 18.72
N ARG A 53 17.71 4.06 19.06
CA ARG A 53 19.04 3.90 18.43
C ARG A 53 19.62 2.51 18.63
N ASN A 54 19.49 1.93 19.83
CA ASN A 54 19.96 0.56 20.10
C ASN A 54 19.12 -0.49 19.37
N ARG A 55 17.79 -0.36 19.33
CA ARG A 55 16.92 -1.25 18.56
C ARG A 55 17.27 -1.27 17.07
N LEU A 56 17.57 -0.10 16.49
CA LEU A 56 17.99 0.03 15.09
C LEU A 56 19.38 -0.54 14.83
N ARG A 57 20.30 -0.42 15.80
CA ARG A 57 21.65 -0.97 15.72
C ARG A 57 21.65 -2.50 15.78
N ASP A 58 20.88 -3.08 16.69
CA ASP A 58 20.73 -4.54 16.84
C ASP A 58 19.96 -5.15 15.66
N ARG A 59 19.12 -4.36 14.99
CA ARG A 59 18.39 -4.73 13.75
C ARG A 59 19.08 -4.20 12.47
N SER A 60 20.37 -3.84 12.55
CA SER A 60 21.16 -3.48 11.36
C SER A 60 21.13 -4.65 10.36
N TYR A 61 21.25 -4.37 9.07
CA TYR A 61 21.11 -5.39 8.01
C TYR A 61 22.02 -6.61 8.23
N PHE A 62 23.18 -6.40 8.85
CA PHE A 62 24.14 -7.44 9.24
C PHE A 62 24.07 -7.85 10.72
N GLY A 63 23.27 -7.17 11.54
CA GLY A 63 23.05 -7.46 12.96
C GLY A 63 21.90 -8.43 13.22
N SER A 64 20.92 -8.52 12.30
CA SER A 64 19.80 -9.46 12.41
C SER A 64 20.15 -10.85 11.87
N SER A 65 19.74 -11.89 12.58
CA SER A 65 19.77 -13.27 12.08
C SER A 65 19.00 -13.39 10.76
N LEU A 66 19.47 -14.21 9.82
CA LEU A 66 18.75 -14.54 8.58
C LEU A 66 17.32 -15.01 8.87
N TRP A 67 17.11 -15.71 9.98
CA TRP A 67 15.79 -16.16 10.40
C TRP A 67 14.85 -15.00 10.77
N ASP A 68 15.37 -14.00 11.48
CA ASP A 68 14.61 -12.80 11.85
C ASP A 68 14.19 -12.03 10.58
N LEU A 69 15.10 -11.89 9.61
CA LEU A 69 14.81 -11.28 8.31
C LEU A 69 13.71 -12.04 7.54
N ILE A 70 13.80 -13.37 7.50
CA ILE A 70 12.83 -14.23 6.79
C ILE A 70 11.44 -14.10 7.41
N VAL A 71 11.32 -14.20 8.74
CA VAL A 71 10.03 -14.13 9.44
C VAL A 71 9.39 -12.76 9.24
N ARG A 72 10.16 -11.68 9.38
CA ARG A 72 9.69 -10.30 9.19
C ARG A 72 9.16 -10.04 7.79
N ARG A 73 9.97 -10.37 6.77
CA ARG A 73 9.57 -10.17 5.37
C ARG A 73 8.39 -11.06 5.01
N SER A 74 8.43 -12.34 5.39
CA SER A 74 7.35 -13.29 5.11
C SER A 74 6.04 -12.84 5.76
N SER A 75 6.08 -12.31 6.98
CA SER A 75 4.87 -11.84 7.66
C SER A 75 4.23 -10.65 6.93
N VAL A 76 5.02 -9.64 6.55
CA VAL A 76 4.50 -8.49 5.78
C VAL A 76 3.97 -8.92 4.41
N LEU A 77 4.72 -9.75 3.68
CA LEU A 77 4.30 -10.25 2.37
C LEU A 77 3.04 -11.12 2.44
N THR A 78 2.90 -11.94 3.48
CA THR A 78 1.71 -12.76 3.67
C THR A 78 0.48 -11.89 3.96
N THR A 79 0.62 -10.87 4.80
CA THR A 79 -0.46 -9.91 5.03
C THR A 79 -0.85 -9.18 3.76
N LEU A 80 0.12 -8.67 2.99
CA LEU A 80 -0.14 -8.05 1.68
C LEU A 80 -0.84 -9.01 0.73
N MET A 81 -0.42 -10.28 0.67
CA MET A 81 -1.03 -11.29 -0.18
C MET A 81 -2.50 -11.54 0.20
N ILE A 82 -2.83 -11.61 1.49
CA ILE A 82 -4.20 -11.79 1.97
C ILE A 82 -5.05 -10.56 1.62
N LEU A 83 -4.52 -9.35 1.83
CA LEU A 83 -5.22 -8.12 1.47
C LEU A 83 -5.46 -8.03 -0.04
N GLN A 84 -4.44 -8.33 -0.86
CA GLN A 84 -4.55 -8.36 -2.33
C GLN A 84 -5.52 -9.44 -2.82
N SER A 85 -5.70 -10.53 -2.06
CA SER A 85 -6.69 -11.56 -2.40
C SER A 85 -8.13 -11.03 -2.35
N MET A 86 -8.41 -9.93 -1.64
CA MET A 86 -9.73 -9.29 -1.66
C MET A 86 -10.08 -8.70 -3.02
N SER A 87 -9.10 -8.25 -3.80
CA SER A 87 -9.31 -7.77 -5.18
C SER A 87 -9.82 -8.88 -6.10
N SER A 88 -9.53 -10.16 -5.81
CA SER A 88 -10.10 -11.28 -6.56
C SER A 88 -11.62 -11.39 -6.43
N VAL A 89 -12.18 -10.95 -5.29
CA VAL A 89 -13.64 -10.92 -5.08
C VAL A 89 -14.27 -9.87 -5.99
N VAL A 90 -13.66 -8.69 -6.10
CA VAL A 90 -14.11 -7.65 -7.03
C VAL A 90 -14.03 -8.15 -8.47
N LEU A 91 -12.92 -8.82 -8.83
CA LEU A 91 -12.74 -9.36 -10.17
C LEU A 91 -13.78 -10.43 -10.53
N SER A 92 -14.13 -11.31 -9.59
CA SER A 92 -15.16 -12.34 -9.79
C SER A 92 -16.54 -11.77 -10.10
N HIS A 93 -16.84 -10.56 -9.59
CA HIS A 93 -18.09 -9.87 -9.93
C HIS A 93 -18.16 -9.46 -11.42
N TYR A 94 -17.01 -9.21 -12.04
CA TYR A 94 -16.89 -8.82 -13.45
C TYR A 94 -16.46 -9.98 -14.36
N GLU A 95 -16.50 -11.22 -13.87
CA GLU A 95 -15.98 -12.40 -14.59
C GLU A 95 -16.61 -12.55 -15.98
N GLN A 96 -17.93 -12.41 -16.09
CA GLN A 96 -18.64 -12.52 -17.37
C GLN A 96 -18.19 -11.43 -18.37
N LEU A 97 -17.97 -10.21 -17.89
CA LEU A 97 -17.53 -9.07 -18.70
C LEU A 97 -16.11 -9.29 -19.24
N ILE A 98 -15.24 -9.91 -18.43
CA ILE A 98 -13.86 -10.28 -18.79
C ILE A 98 -13.85 -11.44 -19.80
N GLN A 99 -14.74 -12.43 -19.64
CA GLN A 99 -14.87 -13.55 -20.58
C GLN A 99 -15.33 -13.06 -21.97
N GLU A 100 -16.27 -12.12 -22.02
CA GLU A 100 -16.74 -11.52 -23.27
C GLU A 100 -15.68 -10.60 -23.91
N ASN A 101 -14.78 -10.03 -23.11
CA ASN A 101 -13.77 -9.06 -23.55
C ASN A 101 -12.39 -9.40 -23.00
N VAL A 102 -11.82 -10.53 -23.45
CA VAL A 102 -10.54 -11.08 -22.95
C VAL A 102 -9.40 -10.05 -22.99
N PHE A 103 -9.41 -9.13 -23.96
CA PHE A 103 -8.39 -8.08 -24.05
C PHE A 103 -8.38 -7.13 -22.82
N LEU A 104 -9.51 -6.93 -22.14
CA LEU A 104 -9.58 -6.09 -20.93
C LEU A 104 -8.67 -6.63 -19.83
N ALA A 105 -8.51 -7.96 -19.72
CA ALA A 105 -7.62 -8.57 -18.74
C ALA A 105 -6.15 -8.14 -18.96
N LEU A 106 -5.73 -7.94 -20.20
CA LEU A 106 -4.38 -7.45 -20.53
C LEU A 106 -4.17 -6.01 -20.06
N PHE A 107 -5.22 -5.19 -20.07
CA PHE A 107 -5.16 -3.81 -19.59
C PHE A 107 -5.33 -3.69 -18.07
N LEU A 108 -6.06 -4.61 -17.42
CA LEU A 108 -6.18 -4.64 -15.96
C LEU A 108 -4.81 -4.69 -15.28
N THR A 109 -3.92 -5.58 -15.72
CA THR A 109 -2.55 -5.68 -15.15
C THR A 109 -1.74 -4.40 -15.31
N MET A 110 -1.86 -3.74 -16.48
CA MET A 110 -1.23 -2.44 -16.73
C MET A 110 -1.79 -1.36 -15.80
N LEU A 111 -3.12 -1.30 -15.66
CA LEU A 111 -3.81 -0.29 -14.86
C LEU A 111 -3.45 -0.43 -13.38
N ILE A 112 -3.51 -1.65 -12.84
CA ILE A 112 -3.13 -1.95 -11.46
C ILE A 112 -1.68 -1.54 -11.20
N GLY A 113 -0.74 -1.95 -12.06
CA GLY A 113 0.68 -1.62 -11.87
C GLY A 113 0.96 -0.12 -11.98
N THR A 114 0.34 0.58 -12.94
CA THR A 114 0.59 2.02 -13.14
C THR A 114 -0.10 2.85 -12.05
N GLY A 115 -1.31 2.48 -11.65
CA GLY A 115 -2.03 3.07 -10.53
C GLY A 115 -1.25 2.93 -9.24
N GLY A 116 -0.83 1.71 -8.88
CA GLY A 116 -0.06 1.45 -7.66
C GLY A 116 1.23 2.27 -7.59
N ASN A 117 1.96 2.38 -8.70
CA ASN A 117 3.17 3.20 -8.78
C ASN A 117 2.87 4.70 -8.62
N ALA A 118 1.81 5.22 -9.26
CA ALA A 118 1.41 6.63 -9.15
C ALA A 118 0.95 6.99 -7.73
N GLY A 119 0.14 6.14 -7.11
CA GLY A 119 -0.29 6.31 -5.72
C GLY A 119 0.89 6.30 -4.76
N ASN A 120 1.78 5.31 -4.87
CA ASN A 120 2.99 5.21 -4.05
C ASN A 120 3.91 6.43 -4.20
N GLN A 121 4.07 6.93 -5.43
CA GLN A 121 4.84 8.14 -5.68
C GLN A 121 4.25 9.35 -4.96
N SER A 122 2.93 9.56 -5.07
CA SER A 122 2.24 10.66 -4.40
C SER A 122 2.34 10.55 -2.88
N SER A 123 2.10 9.36 -2.32
CA SER A 123 2.23 9.12 -0.87
C SER A 123 3.65 9.39 -0.36
N SER A 124 4.68 8.91 -1.07
CA SER A 124 6.07 9.18 -0.69
C SER A 124 6.38 10.68 -0.70
N LEU A 125 5.89 11.43 -1.70
CA LEU A 125 6.07 12.88 -1.77
C LEU A 125 5.36 13.60 -0.62
N VAL A 126 4.13 13.21 -0.30
CA VAL A 126 3.34 13.82 0.78
C VAL A 126 3.95 13.51 2.15
N ILE A 127 4.36 12.26 2.39
CA ILE A 127 5.04 11.85 3.62
C ILE A 127 6.35 12.61 3.80
N ARG A 128 7.16 12.72 2.73
CA ARG A 128 8.40 13.50 2.77
C ARG A 128 8.14 14.99 3.01
N GLY A 129 7.10 15.55 2.41
CA GLY A 129 6.71 16.93 2.64
C GLY A 129 6.27 17.17 4.10
N MET A 130 5.59 16.21 4.73
CA MET A 130 5.24 16.27 6.15
C MET A 130 6.48 16.17 7.03
N SER A 131 7.39 15.24 6.72
CA SER A 131 8.59 14.98 7.52
C SER A 131 9.63 16.11 7.45
N THR A 132 9.62 16.90 6.37
CA THR A 132 10.44 18.11 6.19
C THR A 132 9.77 19.38 6.74
N GLY A 133 8.51 19.29 7.19
CA GLY A 133 7.72 20.42 7.67
C GLY A 133 7.16 21.34 6.57
N GLU A 134 7.37 21.00 5.30
CA GLU A 134 6.80 21.72 4.15
C GLU A 134 5.27 21.57 4.08
N ILE A 135 4.76 20.41 4.51
CA ILE A 135 3.33 20.09 4.62
C ILE A 135 2.95 20.06 6.09
N ASN A 136 1.89 20.78 6.44
CA ASN A 136 1.35 20.87 7.79
C ASN A 136 -0.18 20.96 7.74
N THR A 137 -0.83 20.83 8.90
CA THR A 137 -2.29 20.81 9.02
C THR A 137 -3.01 22.02 8.41
N LYS A 138 -2.34 23.17 8.30
CA LYS A 138 -2.90 24.40 7.74
C LYS A 138 -2.87 24.43 6.21
N ASN A 139 -1.94 23.70 5.57
CA ASN A 139 -1.77 23.70 4.12
C ASN A 139 -2.17 22.39 3.43
N MET A 140 -2.60 21.36 4.17
CA MET A 140 -3.03 20.05 3.64
C MET A 140 -4.03 20.16 2.48
N LEU A 141 -5.04 21.02 2.62
CA LEU A 141 -6.06 21.18 1.58
C LEU A 141 -5.48 21.79 0.30
N LYS A 142 -4.52 22.72 0.43
CA LYS A 142 -3.79 23.31 -0.71
C LYS A 142 -2.92 22.26 -1.41
N VAL A 143 -2.28 21.38 -0.64
CA VAL A 143 -1.52 20.24 -1.18
C VAL A 143 -2.44 19.30 -1.96
N PHE A 144 -3.57 18.92 -1.38
CA PHE A 144 -4.54 18.06 -2.05
C PHE A 144 -4.97 18.63 -3.41
N PHE A 145 -5.39 19.89 -3.49
CA PHE A 145 -5.77 20.49 -4.76
C PHE A 145 -4.62 20.58 -5.77
N ARG A 146 -3.39 20.82 -5.30
CA ARG A 146 -2.20 20.85 -6.15
C ARG A 146 -1.91 19.46 -6.73
N GLU A 147 -2.01 18.41 -5.92
CA GLU A 147 -1.85 17.01 -6.34
C GLU A 147 -2.98 16.59 -7.30
N MET A 148 -4.23 17.02 -7.08
CA MET A 148 -5.33 16.73 -8.00
C MET A 148 -5.17 17.40 -9.36
N LEU A 149 -4.60 18.61 -9.40
CA LEU A 149 -4.29 19.29 -10.65
C LEU A 149 -3.13 18.59 -11.38
N ALA A 150 -2.08 18.21 -10.64
CA ALA A 150 -0.96 17.45 -11.18
C ALA A 150 -1.40 16.08 -11.70
N SER A 151 -2.26 15.37 -10.96
CA SER A 151 -2.79 14.06 -11.34
C SER A 151 -3.64 14.12 -12.59
N SER A 152 -4.42 15.19 -12.77
CA SER A 152 -5.19 15.41 -14.00
C SER A 152 -4.26 15.59 -15.21
N ALA A 153 -3.17 16.36 -15.08
CA ALA A 153 -2.20 16.54 -16.15
C ALA A 153 -1.45 15.23 -16.48
N ILE A 154 -0.96 14.53 -15.45
CA ILE A 154 -0.27 13.23 -15.60
C ILE A 154 -1.22 12.18 -16.18
N GLY A 155 -2.44 12.13 -15.68
CA GLY A 155 -3.50 11.23 -16.14
C GLY A 155 -3.81 11.44 -17.62
N LEU A 156 -3.88 12.69 -18.10
CA LEU A 156 -4.08 12.97 -19.52
C LEU A 156 -2.92 12.46 -20.38
N VAL A 157 -1.67 12.69 -19.95
CA VAL A 157 -0.47 12.20 -20.66
C VAL A 157 -0.49 10.67 -20.74
N LEU A 158 -0.78 9.99 -19.63
CA LEU A 158 -0.83 8.53 -19.57
C LEU A 158 -2.03 7.95 -20.32
N ALA A 159 -3.18 8.63 -20.32
CA ALA A 159 -4.34 8.24 -21.12
C ALA A 159 -4.04 8.32 -22.61
N VAL A 160 -3.36 9.37 -23.08
CA VAL A 160 -2.92 9.47 -24.49
C VAL A 160 -1.92 8.35 -24.83
N ALA A 161 -0.97 8.05 -23.94
CA ALA A 161 -0.05 6.94 -24.13
C ALA A 161 -0.77 5.58 -24.19
N ALA A 162 -1.76 5.37 -23.33
CA ALA A 162 -2.61 4.18 -23.34
C ALA A 162 -3.40 4.07 -24.64
N PHE A 163 -3.99 5.16 -25.12
CA PHE A 163 -4.69 5.22 -26.41
C PHE A 163 -3.80 4.75 -27.55
N VAL A 164 -2.61 5.34 -27.68
CA VAL A 164 -1.64 4.99 -28.72
C VAL A 164 -1.24 3.52 -28.62
N ARG A 165 -1.00 3.03 -27.40
CA ARG A 165 -0.67 1.61 -27.16
C ARG A 165 -1.79 0.68 -27.67
N VAL A 166 -3.05 0.98 -27.38
CA VAL A 166 -4.18 0.16 -27.85
C VAL A 166 -4.27 0.19 -29.36
N MET A 167 -4.12 1.36 -29.98
CA MET A 167 -4.17 1.51 -31.44
C MET A 167 -3.09 0.69 -32.15
N ILE A 168 -1.88 0.60 -31.58
CA ILE A 168 -0.78 -0.21 -32.12
C ILE A 168 -1.02 -1.71 -31.93
N THR A 169 -1.55 -2.12 -30.79
CA THR A 169 -1.61 -3.55 -30.41
C THR A 169 -2.88 -4.27 -30.85
N HIS A 170 -4.03 -3.58 -30.90
CA HIS A 170 -5.35 -4.18 -31.10
C HIS A 170 -6.05 -3.69 -32.38
N GLY A 171 -5.32 -3.09 -33.31
CA GLY A 171 -5.78 -2.81 -34.67
C GLY A 171 -6.97 -1.84 -34.74
N SER A 172 -6.69 -0.53 -34.70
CA SER A 172 -7.66 0.55 -34.97
C SER A 172 -9.03 0.46 -34.28
N ASN A 173 -9.18 -0.33 -33.21
CA ASN A 173 -10.39 -0.38 -32.41
C ASN A 173 -10.44 0.86 -31.51
N ILE A 174 -10.93 1.96 -32.10
CA ILE A 174 -11.01 3.28 -31.48
C ILE A 174 -11.85 3.23 -30.20
N THR A 175 -12.93 2.45 -30.18
CA THR A 175 -13.79 2.30 -29.01
C THR A 175 -13.02 1.70 -27.83
N ALA A 176 -12.29 0.60 -28.04
CA ALA A 176 -11.46 0.00 -27.01
C ALA A 176 -10.35 0.96 -26.55
N ALA A 177 -9.73 1.69 -27.47
CA ALA A 177 -8.71 2.68 -27.14
C ALA A 177 -9.25 3.80 -26.24
N PHE A 178 -10.45 4.33 -26.52
CA PHE A 178 -11.09 5.33 -25.66
C PHE A 178 -11.44 4.78 -24.28
N ILE A 179 -12.01 3.57 -24.20
CA ILE A 179 -12.37 2.94 -22.92
C ILE A 179 -11.13 2.78 -22.04
N VAL A 180 -10.05 2.21 -22.59
CA VAL A 180 -8.80 2.00 -21.84
C VAL A 180 -8.16 3.33 -21.42
N SER A 181 -8.22 4.34 -22.29
CA SER A 181 -7.64 5.67 -21.99
C SER A 181 -8.42 6.39 -20.89
N ALA A 182 -9.76 6.35 -20.95
CA ALA A 182 -10.62 6.91 -19.91
C ALA A 182 -10.42 6.18 -18.58
N ALA A 183 -10.36 4.84 -18.60
CA ALA A 183 -10.04 4.04 -17.42
C ALA A 183 -8.67 4.44 -16.85
N THR A 184 -7.64 4.55 -17.69
CA THR A 184 -6.29 4.98 -17.27
C THR A 184 -6.32 6.34 -16.60
N PHE A 185 -7.01 7.33 -17.19
CA PHE A 185 -7.14 8.66 -16.59
C PHE A 185 -7.75 8.58 -15.18
N MET A 186 -8.89 7.87 -15.04
CA MET A 186 -9.60 7.74 -13.78
C MET A 186 -8.76 6.99 -12.73
N THR A 187 -8.10 5.89 -13.11
CA THR A 187 -7.21 5.14 -12.22
C THR A 187 -6.06 5.99 -11.71
N ILE A 188 -5.41 6.79 -12.57
CA ILE A 188 -4.27 7.64 -12.15
C ILE A 188 -4.73 8.76 -11.21
N VAL A 189 -5.84 9.42 -11.52
CA VAL A 189 -6.41 10.47 -10.66
C VAL A 189 -6.82 9.87 -9.31
N GLY A 190 -7.49 8.73 -9.31
CA GLY A 190 -7.89 8.01 -8.10
C GLY A 190 -6.72 7.54 -7.25
N ALA A 191 -5.69 6.95 -7.88
CA ALA A 191 -4.50 6.47 -7.19
C ALA A 191 -3.72 7.60 -6.53
N ILE A 192 -3.49 8.71 -7.23
CA ILE A 192 -2.81 9.89 -6.66
C ILE A 192 -3.67 10.52 -5.56
N ALA A 193 -4.99 10.60 -5.74
CA ALA A 193 -5.90 11.07 -4.70
C ALA A 193 -5.80 10.21 -3.43
N GLY A 194 -5.85 8.88 -3.55
CA GLY A 194 -5.67 7.95 -2.44
C GLY A 194 -4.29 8.07 -1.79
N GLY A 195 -3.24 8.16 -2.62
CA GLY A 195 -1.85 8.37 -2.20
C GLY A 195 -1.64 9.66 -1.43
N THR A 196 -2.38 10.72 -1.74
CA THR A 196 -2.34 11.99 -1.01
C THR A 196 -3.24 11.97 0.23
N VAL A 197 -4.49 11.51 0.10
CA VAL A 197 -5.51 11.62 1.15
C VAL A 197 -5.21 10.69 2.31
N VAL A 198 -4.73 9.47 2.07
CA VAL A 198 -4.48 8.50 3.16
C VAL A 198 -3.43 9.03 4.15
N PRO A 199 -2.22 9.47 3.73
CA PRO A 199 -1.24 10.03 4.65
C PRO A 199 -1.75 11.28 5.38
N LEU A 200 -2.44 12.17 4.66
CA LEU A 200 -3.03 13.37 5.22
C LEU A 200 -4.10 13.05 6.28
N ALA A 201 -4.98 12.08 6.02
CA ALA A 201 -6.02 11.67 6.95
C ALA A 201 -5.44 11.05 8.22
N LEU A 202 -4.37 10.25 8.09
CA LEU A 202 -3.64 9.68 9.22
C LEU A 202 -3.02 10.77 10.10
N GLU A 203 -2.33 11.74 9.49
CA GLU A 203 -1.74 12.88 10.21
C GLU A 203 -2.79 13.66 11.00
N ARG A 204 -3.97 13.90 10.39
CA ARG A 204 -5.08 14.58 11.05
C ARG A 204 -5.69 13.76 12.20
N ALA A 205 -5.62 12.44 12.12
CA ALA A 205 -6.05 11.53 13.18
C ALA A 205 -4.99 11.37 14.29
N GLY A 206 -3.82 12.01 14.17
CA GLY A 206 -2.70 11.87 15.10
C GLY A 206 -1.97 10.52 14.97
N LEU A 207 -2.19 9.81 13.86
CA LEU A 207 -1.48 8.58 13.51
C LEU A 207 -0.33 8.93 12.58
N ASP A 208 0.86 8.44 12.88
CA ASP A 208 2.06 8.72 12.09
C ASP A 208 1.93 8.08 10.68
N PRO A 209 1.83 8.89 9.61
CA PRO A 209 1.63 8.41 8.24
C PRO A 209 2.79 7.56 7.72
N CYS A 210 4.01 7.79 8.22
CA CYS A 210 5.19 7.00 7.87
C CYS A 210 5.04 5.53 8.27
N HIS A 211 4.19 5.24 9.26
CA HIS A 211 4.06 3.90 9.85
C HIS A 211 3.04 3.01 9.14
N ILE A 212 2.04 3.58 8.47
CA ILE A 212 0.81 2.85 8.10
C ILE A 212 0.52 2.91 6.58
N SER A 213 1.05 3.91 5.89
CA SER A 213 0.65 4.24 4.51
C SER A 213 1.04 3.18 3.47
N SER A 214 2.22 2.55 3.55
CA SER A 214 2.72 1.70 2.45
C SER A 214 1.85 0.45 2.17
N PRO A 215 1.44 -0.36 3.16
CA PRO A 215 0.57 -1.52 2.90
C PRO A 215 -0.86 -1.12 2.57
N MET A 216 -1.39 -0.10 3.25
CA MET A 216 -2.77 0.35 3.06
C MET A 216 -2.98 0.96 1.68
N LEU A 217 -1.98 1.66 1.15
CA LEU A 217 -2.07 2.32 -0.14
C LEU A 217 -2.07 1.34 -1.32
N ALA A 218 -1.27 0.28 -1.24
CA ALA A 218 -1.28 -0.76 -2.25
C ALA A 218 -2.67 -1.42 -2.37
N THR A 219 -3.27 -1.77 -1.23
CA THR A 219 -4.63 -2.36 -1.22
C THR A 219 -5.70 -1.38 -1.68
N LEU A 220 -5.61 -0.11 -1.28
CA LEU A 220 -6.56 0.91 -1.74
C LEU A 220 -6.49 1.09 -3.25
N THR A 221 -5.27 1.13 -3.80
CA THR A 221 -5.07 1.31 -5.24
C THR A 221 -5.47 0.08 -6.05
N ASP A 222 -5.36 -1.13 -5.49
CA ASP A 222 -5.82 -2.36 -6.14
C ASP A 222 -7.36 -2.49 -6.18
N ILE A 223 -8.08 -1.81 -5.29
CA ILE A 223 -9.56 -1.83 -5.22
C ILE A 223 -10.18 -0.72 -6.08
N MET A 224 -9.50 0.43 -6.21
CA MET A 224 -9.96 1.62 -6.95
C MET A 224 -9.82 1.47 -8.48
#